data_AF-A0A559NTD2-F1
#
_entry.id   AF-A0A559NTD2-F1
#
_cell.length_a   1.000
_cell.length_b   1.000
_cell.length_c   1.000
_cell.angle_alpha   90.00
_cell.angle_beta   90.00
_cell.angle_gamma   90.00
#
_symmetry.space_group_name_H-M   'P 1'
#
loop_
_entity.id
_entity.type
_entity.pdbx_description
1 polymer ?
#
loop_
_entity_poly.entity_id
_entity_poly.type
_entity_poly.pdbx_seq_one_letter_code
_entity_poly.pdbx_strand_id
1 'polypeptide(L)'
;MKNHRLPQEVNAGSMADIAFLLLIFFLVTTTIENDEGLNRLMPPENEDIIDIKQRNIFIIVINDNDQILAEDDIIDLENLKGQVISFIDNGGLSADHDEFCTYCKGDRLEDSSENPSKAIISIKSSRKTSYPVYVAVQNEVVAAYNHLRNRESLRMFGISFEAIHREYFSEETKNDKKETLKDRLEIIRELFPQKILEPESINN
;
A
#
# COMPACT_ATOMS: atom_id res chain seq x y z
N MET A 1 -70.79 -31.64 -8.22
CA MET A 1 -70.32 -30.72 -7.16
C MET A 1 -68.86 -30.40 -7.41
N LYS A 2 -68.52 -29.13 -7.70
CA LYS A 2 -67.14 -28.69 -7.99
C LYS A 2 -66.67 -27.90 -6.77
N ASN A 3 -65.78 -28.48 -5.96
CA ASN A 3 -65.25 -27.81 -4.77
C ASN A 3 -64.30 -26.68 -5.21
N HIS A 4 -64.71 -25.44 -4.97
CA HIS A 4 -63.82 -24.29 -5.11
C HIS A 4 -62.99 -24.19 -3.82
N ARG A 5 -61.68 -24.44 -3.90
CA ARG A 5 -60.75 -24.10 -2.82
C ARG A 5 -60.63 -22.59 -2.79
N LEU A 6 -61.11 -21.95 -1.73
CA LEU A 6 -60.83 -20.53 -1.46
C LEU A 6 -59.31 -20.38 -1.33
N PRO A 7 -58.67 -19.43 -2.05
CA PRO A 7 -57.24 -19.20 -1.90
C PRO A 7 -56.96 -18.79 -0.45
N GLN A 8 -55.98 -19.45 0.16
CA GLN A 8 -55.55 -19.16 1.52
C GLN A 8 -54.92 -17.76 1.53
N GLU A 9 -55.60 -16.80 2.14
CA GLU A 9 -55.08 -15.44 2.29
C GLU A 9 -53.83 -15.50 3.18
N VAL A 10 -52.70 -15.11 2.60
CA VAL A 10 -51.44 -15.00 3.33
C VAL A 10 -51.50 -13.70 4.12
N ASN A 11 -51.16 -13.74 5.41
CA ASN A 11 -51.19 -12.56 6.27
C ASN A 11 -50.12 -11.55 5.85
N ALA A 12 -50.49 -10.65 4.92
CA ALA A 12 -49.59 -9.70 4.29
C ALA A 12 -49.00 -8.69 5.28
N GLY A 13 -49.71 -8.42 6.41
CA GLY A 13 -49.20 -7.57 7.47
C GLY A 13 -47.96 -8.16 8.14
N SER A 14 -48.02 -9.44 8.54
CA SER A 14 -46.88 -10.13 9.15
C SER A 14 -45.71 -10.34 8.18
N MET A 15 -46.00 -10.52 6.89
CA MET A 15 -44.96 -10.62 5.86
C MET A 15 -44.28 -9.27 5.61
N ALA A 16 -45.05 -8.17 5.62
CA ALA A 16 -44.53 -6.82 5.44
C ALA A 16 -43.65 -6.37 6.62
N ASP A 17 -44.05 -6.65 7.87
CA ASP A 17 -43.25 -6.30 9.05
C ASP A 17 -41.88 -6.98 9.06
N ILE A 18 -41.84 -8.29 8.74
CA ILE A 18 -40.58 -9.03 8.69
C ILE A 18 -39.69 -8.50 7.56
N ALA A 19 -40.24 -8.21 6.38
CA ALA A 19 -39.47 -7.66 5.27
C ALA A 19 -38.91 -6.26 5.60
N PHE A 20 -39.69 -5.42 6.30
CA PHE A 20 -39.29 -4.07 6.70
C PHE A 20 -38.19 -4.08 7.76
N LEU A 21 -38.29 -4.96 8.76
CA LEU A 21 -37.24 -5.14 9.77
C LEU A 21 -35.94 -5.67 9.16
N LEU A 22 -36.02 -6.59 8.20
CA LEU A 22 -34.84 -7.07 7.47
C LEU A 22 -34.20 -5.98 6.61
N LEU A 23 -35.00 -5.12 5.97
CA LEU A 23 -34.48 -3.97 5.23
C LEU A 23 -33.79 -2.96 6.14
N ILE A 24 -34.36 -2.63 7.29
CA ILE A 24 -33.70 -1.75 8.27
C ILE A 24 -32.44 -2.43 8.82
N PHE A 25 -32.49 -3.72 9.13
CA PHE A 25 -31.33 -4.47 9.58
C PHE A 25 -30.20 -4.42 8.55
N PHE A 26 -30.49 -4.68 7.28
CA PHE A 26 -29.50 -4.55 6.21
C PHE A 26 -29.04 -3.10 6.06
N LEU A 27 -29.93 -2.12 6.08
CA LEU A 27 -29.58 -0.69 5.94
C LEU A 27 -28.72 -0.17 7.10
N VAL A 28 -28.96 -0.63 8.32
CA VAL A 28 -28.24 -0.21 9.55
C VAL A 28 -26.93 -0.95 9.72
N THR A 29 -26.86 -2.22 9.30
CA THR A 29 -25.62 -3.02 9.39
C THR A 29 -24.77 -2.95 8.12
N THR A 30 -25.25 -2.38 7.02
CA THR A 30 -24.41 -2.00 5.87
C THR A 30 -23.62 -0.74 6.20
N THR A 31 -22.62 -0.86 7.05
CA THR A 31 -21.52 0.10 7.07
C THR A 31 -20.63 -0.22 5.89
N ILE A 32 -20.41 0.72 4.97
CA ILE A 32 -19.27 0.64 4.06
C ILE A 32 -18.05 0.86 4.94
N GLU A 33 -17.44 -0.22 5.41
CA GLU A 33 -16.14 -0.16 6.08
C GLU A 33 -15.13 0.38 5.05
N ASN A 34 -14.69 1.62 5.24
CA ASN A 34 -13.47 2.09 4.61
C ASN A 34 -12.33 1.46 5.41
N ASP A 35 -11.65 0.48 4.83
CA ASP A 35 -10.43 -0.10 5.39
C ASP A 35 -9.34 0.98 5.46
N GLU A 36 -9.37 1.83 6.48
CA GLU A 36 -8.21 2.61 6.93
C GLU A 36 -7.30 1.71 7.79
N GLY A 37 -6.92 0.57 7.22
CA GLY A 37 -5.88 -0.29 7.74
C GLY A 37 -4.56 0.01 7.04
N LEU A 38 -3.44 -0.14 7.75
CA LEU A 38 -2.12 -0.17 7.13
C LEU A 38 -2.07 -1.40 6.21
N ASN A 39 -2.22 -1.19 4.90
CA ASN A 39 -2.30 -2.25 3.91
C ASN A 39 -0.94 -2.95 3.80
N ARG A 40 -0.73 -3.98 4.63
CA ARG A 40 0.48 -4.80 4.70
C ARG A 40 0.19 -6.13 4.04
N LEU A 41 1.07 -6.53 3.13
CA LEU A 41 1.07 -7.89 2.62
C LEU A 41 1.54 -8.81 3.74
N MET A 42 0.72 -9.78 4.13
CA MET A 42 1.22 -10.94 4.85
C MET A 42 2.15 -11.72 3.91
N PRO A 43 3.28 -12.25 4.40
CA PRO A 43 4.10 -13.16 3.61
C PRO A 43 3.22 -14.30 3.08
N PRO A 44 3.29 -14.65 1.79
CA PRO A 44 2.48 -15.73 1.24
C PRO A 44 2.81 -17.07 1.92
N GLU A 45 1.77 -17.88 2.19
CA GLU A 45 1.91 -19.20 2.84
C GLU A 45 2.52 -20.28 1.94
N ASN A 46 2.58 -20.06 0.63
CA ASN A 46 3.12 -21.02 -0.34
C ASN A 46 4.47 -20.56 -0.87
N GLU A 47 5.50 -21.37 -0.63
CA GLU A 47 6.85 -21.28 -1.18
C GLU A 47 6.87 -21.57 -2.69
N ASP A 48 6.23 -20.74 -3.51
CA ASP A 48 6.92 -20.41 -4.75
C ASP A 48 8.05 -19.50 -4.30
N ILE A 49 9.27 -20.06 -4.20
CA ILE A 49 10.47 -19.31 -3.85
C ILE A 49 10.67 -18.29 -4.98
N ILE A 50 10.05 -17.13 -4.85
CA ILE A 50 10.37 -15.97 -5.68
C ILE A 50 11.82 -15.69 -5.33
N ASP A 51 12.73 -16.01 -6.25
CA ASP A 51 14.15 -15.72 -6.10
C ASP A 51 14.34 -14.20 -6.12
N ILE A 52 14.23 -13.59 -4.94
CA ILE A 52 14.44 -12.16 -4.75
C ILE A 52 15.96 -11.95 -4.72
N LYS A 53 16.48 -11.28 -5.75
CA LYS A 53 17.89 -10.88 -5.78
C LYS A 53 18.20 -9.99 -4.58
N GLN A 54 19.31 -10.24 -3.91
CA GLN A 54 19.71 -9.49 -2.71
C GLN A 54 19.81 -7.98 -2.97
N ARG A 55 20.33 -7.55 -4.13
CA ARG A 55 20.38 -6.13 -4.54
C ARG A 55 19.03 -5.44 -4.66
N ASN A 56 17.93 -6.19 -4.70
CA ASN A 56 16.57 -5.65 -4.72
C ASN A 56 15.99 -5.47 -3.30
N ILE A 57 16.76 -5.78 -2.24
CA ILE A 57 16.37 -5.58 -0.85
C ILE A 57 17.24 -4.48 -0.25
N PHE A 58 16.62 -3.40 0.19
CA PHE A 58 17.27 -2.35 0.97
C PHE A 58 17.06 -2.61 2.46
N ILE A 59 18.12 -2.80 3.23
CA ILE A 59 18.04 -3.19 4.63
C ILE A 59 18.24 -1.97 5.52
N ILE A 60 17.24 -1.68 6.34
CA ILE A 60 17.27 -0.68 7.41
C ILE A 60 17.25 -1.44 8.74
N VAL A 61 18.25 -1.22 9.58
CA VAL A 61 18.33 -1.81 10.92
C VAL A 61 18.31 -0.72 11.97
N ILE A 62 17.47 -0.86 12.98
CA ILE A 62 17.46 -0.01 14.17
C ILE A 62 18.01 -0.83 15.33
N ASN A 63 19.14 -0.39 15.89
CA ASN A 63 19.81 -1.13 16.97
C ASN A 63 19.25 -0.78 18.36
N ASP A 64 19.80 -1.41 19.40
CA ASP A 64 19.44 -1.21 20.81
C ASP A 64 19.65 0.23 21.31
N ASN A 65 20.49 1.02 20.61
CA ASN A 65 20.83 2.40 20.96
C ASN A 65 20.08 3.42 20.08
N ASP A 66 19.02 3.00 19.40
CA ASP A 66 18.24 3.81 18.46
C ASP A 66 19.04 4.39 17.28
N GLN A 67 20.20 3.79 16.97
CA GLN A 67 20.95 4.16 15.77
C GLN A 67 20.37 3.45 14.56
N ILE A 68 20.29 4.18 13.45
CA ILE A 68 19.77 3.70 12.17
C ILE A 68 20.97 3.28 11.32
N LEU A 69 20.95 2.03 10.86
CA LEU A 69 21.87 1.52 9.87
C LEU A 69 21.11 1.29 8.57
N ALA A 70 21.62 1.80 7.46
CA ALA A 70 21.10 1.53 6.12
C ALA A 70 22.23 0.94 5.28
N GLU A 71 22.03 -0.24 4.69
CA GLU A 71 23.09 -0.97 3.96
C GLU A 71 24.40 -1.11 4.78
N ASP A 72 24.26 -1.44 6.06
CA ASP A 72 25.34 -1.56 7.06
C ASP A 72 26.06 -0.26 7.47
N ASP A 73 25.71 0.89 6.88
CA ASP A 73 26.26 2.19 7.25
C ASP A 73 25.37 2.93 8.26
N ILE A 74 25.98 3.52 9.30
CA ILE A 74 25.26 4.36 10.26
C ILE A 74 24.89 5.68 9.58
N ILE A 75 23.60 6.00 9.59
CA ILE A 75 23.07 7.21 8.96
C ILE A 75 22.19 8.01 9.92
N ASP A 76 22.10 9.31 9.66
CA ASP A 76 21.09 10.16 10.29
C ASP A 76 19.73 9.95 9.63
N LEU A 77 18.66 10.05 10.42
CA LEU A 77 17.27 9.91 9.97
C LEU A 77 16.95 10.81 8.76
N GLU A 78 17.48 12.04 8.74
CA GLU A 78 17.25 13.02 7.68
C GLU A 78 17.76 12.55 6.30
N ASN A 79 18.80 11.69 6.29
CA ASN A 79 19.39 11.17 5.06
C ASN A 79 18.69 9.90 4.56
N LEU A 80 17.94 9.20 5.42
CA LEU A 80 17.31 7.92 5.11
C LEU A 80 16.38 8.03 3.90
N LYS A 81 15.50 9.04 3.88
CA LYS A 81 14.56 9.26 2.78
C LYS A 81 15.26 9.41 1.44
N GLY A 82 16.37 10.14 1.39
CA GLY A 82 17.15 10.33 0.16
C GLY A 82 17.68 9.00 -0.38
N GLN A 83 18.25 8.17 0.50
CA GLN A 83 18.76 6.85 0.12
C GLN A 83 17.66 5.91 -0.35
N VAL A 84 16.52 5.88 0.34
CA VAL A 84 15.36 5.07 -0.05
C VAL A 84 14.81 5.50 -1.41
N ILE A 85 14.76 6.82 -1.69
CA ILE A 85 14.37 7.33 -3.02
C ILE A 85 15.36 6.85 -4.08
N SER A 86 16.66 7.04 -3.86
CA SER A 86 17.70 6.63 -4.83
C SER A 86 17.66 5.13 -5.09
N PHE A 87 17.43 4.32 -4.04
CA PHE A 87 17.29 2.89 -4.17
C PHE A 87 16.06 2.50 -4.99
N ILE A 88 14.87 2.98 -4.64
CA ILE A 88 13.62 2.60 -5.34
C ILE A 88 13.64 3.08 -6.79
N ASP A 89 14.14 4.29 -7.04
CA ASP A 89 14.16 4.93 -8.37
C ASP A 89 15.42 4.60 -9.18
N ASN A 90 16.27 3.67 -8.73
CA ASN A 90 17.55 3.33 -9.36
C ASN A 90 17.39 2.88 -10.82
N GLY A 91 16.59 1.83 -11.06
CA GLY A 91 16.34 1.32 -12.41
C GLY A 91 17.56 0.64 -13.04
N GLY A 92 18.29 -0.20 -12.29
CA GLY A 92 19.56 -0.81 -12.68
C GLY A 92 19.53 -1.84 -13.82
N LEU A 93 18.37 -2.14 -14.40
CA LEU A 93 18.29 -2.98 -15.60
C LEU A 93 18.74 -2.21 -16.85
N SER A 94 19.40 -2.91 -17.77
CA SER A 94 19.80 -2.39 -19.07
C SER A 94 18.60 -2.14 -19.99
N ALA A 95 18.76 -1.22 -20.95
CA ALA A 95 17.70 -0.83 -21.90
C ALA A 95 17.17 -1.98 -22.77
N ASP A 96 17.95 -3.05 -22.94
CA ASP A 96 17.58 -4.23 -23.72
C ASP A 96 16.73 -5.25 -22.94
N HIS A 97 16.45 -4.99 -21.66
CA HIS A 97 15.67 -5.88 -20.80
C HIS A 97 14.18 -5.51 -20.82
N ASP A 98 13.28 -6.50 -20.87
CA ASP A 98 11.83 -6.26 -20.94
C ASP A 98 11.28 -5.46 -19.75
N GLU A 99 11.84 -5.69 -18.56
CA GLU A 99 11.48 -5.00 -17.31
C GLU A 99 12.25 -3.68 -17.09
N PHE A 100 12.84 -3.12 -18.14
CA PHE A 100 13.56 -1.86 -18.08
C PHE A 100 12.67 -0.71 -17.58
N CYS A 101 13.15 -0.01 -16.55
CA CYS A 101 12.41 1.12 -16.00
C CYS A 101 12.62 2.38 -16.85
N THR A 102 11.60 2.72 -17.65
CA THR A 102 11.61 3.91 -18.52
C THR A 102 11.34 5.22 -17.78
N TYR A 103 10.73 5.16 -16.59
CA TYR A 103 10.37 6.33 -15.79
C TYR A 103 11.30 6.57 -14.59
N CYS A 104 12.25 5.67 -14.34
CA CYS A 104 13.25 5.80 -13.29
C CYS A 104 14.27 6.89 -13.61
N LYS A 105 14.62 7.71 -12.60
CA LYS A 105 15.55 8.83 -12.72
C LYS A 105 16.79 8.70 -11.83
N GLY A 106 16.99 7.56 -11.18
CA GLY A 106 18.19 7.27 -10.39
C GLY A 106 19.41 6.96 -11.24
N ASP A 107 20.49 6.55 -10.57
CA ASP A 107 21.82 6.40 -11.15
C ASP A 107 22.00 5.12 -12.00
N ARG A 108 21.00 4.22 -11.99
CA ARG A 108 20.98 2.97 -12.77
C ARG A 108 22.17 2.06 -12.47
N LEU A 109 22.52 1.97 -11.19
CA LEU A 109 23.61 1.15 -10.71
C LEU A 109 23.23 -0.35 -10.81
N GLU A 110 24.13 -1.18 -11.33
CA GLU A 110 23.91 -2.63 -11.52
C GLU A 110 23.84 -3.41 -10.21
N ASP A 111 24.46 -2.88 -9.15
CA ASP A 111 24.53 -3.43 -7.80
C ASP A 111 23.40 -2.95 -6.88
N SER A 112 22.51 -2.09 -7.38
CA SER A 112 21.32 -1.59 -6.66
C SER A 112 20.03 -2.11 -7.32
N SER A 113 18.86 -1.58 -6.90
CA SER A 113 17.57 -2.14 -7.27
C SER A 113 17.34 -2.11 -8.79
N GLU A 114 16.78 -3.20 -9.32
CA GLU A 114 16.52 -3.36 -10.75
C GLU A 114 15.46 -2.39 -11.27
N ASN A 115 14.40 -2.19 -10.50
CA ASN A 115 13.29 -1.28 -10.76
C ASN A 115 12.38 -1.17 -9.51
N PRO A 116 11.44 -0.21 -9.48
CA PRO A 116 10.55 0.00 -8.33
C PRO A 116 9.63 -1.18 -8.02
N SER A 117 9.29 -2.01 -9.02
CA SER A 117 8.42 -3.17 -8.81
C SER A 117 9.16 -4.32 -8.12
N LYS A 118 10.48 -4.40 -8.23
CA LYS A 118 11.31 -5.39 -7.52
C LYS A 118 11.92 -4.88 -6.23
N ALA A 119 12.05 -3.56 -6.06
CA ALA A 119 12.58 -2.93 -4.86
C ALA A 119 11.75 -3.27 -3.61
N ILE A 120 12.40 -3.81 -2.58
CA ILE A 120 11.81 -4.15 -1.28
C ILE A 120 12.58 -3.42 -0.20
N ILE A 121 11.89 -2.73 0.69
CA ILE A 121 12.49 -2.10 1.87
C ILE A 121 12.29 -3.02 3.07
N SER A 122 13.36 -3.53 3.66
CA SER A 122 13.31 -4.35 4.87
C SER A 122 13.67 -3.52 6.09
N ILE A 123 12.75 -3.41 7.05
CA ILE A 123 12.96 -2.66 8.29
C ILE A 123 13.07 -3.65 9.44
N LYS A 124 14.26 -3.74 10.02
CA LYS A 124 14.58 -4.60 11.16
C LYS A 124 14.73 -3.72 12.39
N SER A 125 14.06 -4.05 13.47
CA SER A 125 14.24 -3.38 14.76
C SER A 125 14.70 -4.36 15.82
N SER A 126 15.59 -3.89 16.70
CA SER A 126 15.92 -4.61 17.92
C SER A 126 14.73 -4.61 18.89
N ARG A 127 14.76 -5.51 19.88
CA ARG A 127 13.72 -5.56 20.93
C ARG A 127 13.72 -4.32 21.82
N LYS A 128 14.84 -3.59 21.89
CA LYS A 128 14.98 -2.40 22.74
C LYS A 128 14.77 -1.08 21.99
N THR A 129 14.60 -1.14 20.67
CA THR A 129 14.34 0.03 19.85
C THR A 129 13.14 0.80 20.38
N SER A 130 13.31 2.10 20.55
CA SER A 130 12.23 2.95 21.00
C SER A 130 11.17 3.10 19.92
N TYR A 131 9.90 3.05 20.34
CA TYR A 131 8.77 3.19 19.43
C TYR A 131 8.80 4.49 18.60
N PRO A 132 9.15 5.68 19.17
CA PRO A 132 9.24 6.90 18.39
C PRO A 132 10.25 6.82 17.24
N VAL A 133 11.42 6.19 17.46
CA VAL A 133 12.45 6.05 16.43
C VAL A 133 12.01 5.09 15.33
N TYR A 134 11.40 3.95 15.72
CA TYR A 134 10.78 3.05 14.76
C TYR A 134 9.73 3.73 13.87
N VAL A 135 8.82 4.51 14.47
CA VAL A 135 7.81 5.27 13.72
C VAL A 135 8.44 6.33 12.83
N ALA A 136 9.49 7.01 13.30
CA ALA A 136 10.19 8.02 12.52
C ALA A 136 10.83 7.41 11.25
N VAL A 137 11.50 6.27 11.38
CA VAL A 137 12.06 5.52 10.24
C VAL A 137 10.97 5.13 9.25
N GLN A 138 9.84 4.61 9.74
CA GLN A 138 8.70 4.24 8.91
C GLN A 138 8.14 5.45 8.14
N ASN A 139 8.03 6.60 8.80
CA ASN A 139 7.54 7.82 8.17
C ASN A 139 8.47 8.30 7.05
N GLU A 140 9.79 8.21 7.21
CA GLU A 140 10.74 8.57 6.15
C GLU A 140 10.64 7.65 4.94
N VAL A 141 10.46 6.34 5.16
CA VAL A 141 10.24 5.37 4.07
C VAL A 141 8.92 5.66 3.34
N VAL A 142 7.83 5.91 4.06
CA VAL A 142 6.54 6.29 3.46
C VAL A 142 6.66 7.63 2.71
N ALA A 143 7.40 8.60 3.25
CA ALA A 143 7.64 9.88 2.60
C ALA A 143 8.46 9.73 1.31
N ALA A 144 9.38 8.76 1.23
CA ALA A 144 10.09 8.43 0.00
C ALA A 144 9.14 7.91 -1.08
N TYR A 145 8.25 6.97 -0.74
CA TYR A 145 7.22 6.49 -1.68
C TYR A 145 6.29 7.60 -2.14
N ASN A 146 5.80 8.44 -1.23
CA ASN A 146 4.91 9.55 -1.56
C ASN A 146 5.60 10.56 -2.49
N HIS A 147 6.90 10.85 -2.27
CA HIS A 147 7.67 11.70 -3.17
C HIS A 147 7.72 11.16 -4.60
N LEU A 148 8.02 9.86 -4.77
CA LEU A 148 8.08 9.22 -6.09
C LEU A 148 6.70 9.17 -6.76
N ARG A 149 5.67 8.79 -6.00
CA ARG A 149 4.29 8.74 -6.48
C ARG A 149 3.78 10.11 -6.90
N ASN A 150 4.09 11.16 -6.14
CA ASN A 150 3.76 12.54 -6.50
C ASN A 150 4.36 12.97 -7.82
N ARG A 151 5.65 12.68 -8.00
CA ARG A 151 6.37 13.04 -9.22
C ARG A 151 5.67 12.46 -10.45
N GLU A 152 5.32 11.18 -10.41
CA GLU A 152 4.63 10.55 -11.54
C GLU A 152 3.18 10.99 -11.68
N SER A 153 2.48 11.19 -10.56
CA SER A 153 1.10 11.69 -10.58
C SER A 153 1.01 13.07 -11.22
N LEU A 154 1.94 13.97 -10.87
CA LEU A 154 2.05 15.29 -11.50
C LEU A 154 2.41 15.18 -12.99
N ARG A 155 3.31 14.26 -13.36
CA ARG A 155 3.69 14.05 -14.76
C ARG A 155 2.53 13.53 -15.61
N MET A 156 1.75 12.59 -15.08
CA MET A 156 0.71 11.88 -15.84
C MET A 156 -0.64 12.60 -15.82
N PHE A 157 -1.01 13.21 -14.68
CA PHE A 157 -2.34 13.75 -14.45
C PHE A 157 -2.35 15.25 -14.12
N GLY A 158 -1.19 15.87 -13.91
CA GLY A 158 -1.08 17.29 -13.54
C GLY A 158 -1.54 17.60 -12.11
N ILE A 159 -1.77 16.58 -11.28
CA ILE A 159 -2.24 16.70 -9.89
C ILE A 159 -1.32 15.85 -9.01
N SER A 160 -0.99 16.30 -7.80
CA SER A 160 -0.19 15.53 -6.84
C SER A 160 -0.93 14.30 -6.34
N PHE A 161 -0.19 13.23 -6.04
CA PHE A 161 -0.74 11.99 -5.51
C PHE A 161 -1.51 12.23 -4.20
N GLU A 162 -1.02 13.09 -3.28
CA GLU A 162 -1.79 13.37 -2.06
C GLU A 162 -3.08 14.14 -2.33
N ALA A 163 -3.15 14.94 -3.40
CA ALA A 163 -4.36 15.68 -3.73
C ALA A 163 -5.41 14.72 -4.31
N ILE A 164 -5.00 13.82 -5.21
CA ILE A 164 -5.86 12.74 -5.72
C ILE A 164 -6.35 11.86 -4.56
N HIS A 165 -5.45 11.47 -3.66
CA HIS A 165 -5.78 10.67 -2.48
C HIS A 165 -6.80 11.38 -1.58
N ARG A 166 -6.50 12.63 -1.18
CA ARG A 166 -7.39 13.43 -0.34
C ARG A 166 -8.78 13.61 -0.97
N GLU A 167 -8.82 13.87 -2.27
CA GLU A 167 -10.08 14.05 -2.98
C GLU A 167 -10.87 12.73 -3.06
N TYR A 168 -10.21 11.61 -3.30
CA TYR A 168 -10.85 10.29 -3.35
C TYR A 168 -11.52 9.90 -2.01
N PHE A 169 -10.88 10.21 -0.89
CA PHE A 169 -11.39 9.93 0.46
C PHE A 169 -12.33 11.02 1.02
N SER A 170 -12.51 12.14 0.31
CA SER A 170 -13.48 13.17 0.71
C SER A 170 -14.91 12.68 0.56
N GLU A 171 -15.75 12.91 1.57
CA GLU A 171 -17.18 12.57 1.56
C GLU A 171 -17.97 13.34 0.50
N GLU A 172 -17.48 14.51 0.08
CA GLU A 172 -18.14 15.38 -0.92
C GLU A 172 -17.93 14.90 -2.38
N THR A 173 -17.07 13.90 -2.59
CA THR A 173 -16.69 13.44 -3.93
C THR A 173 -17.77 12.55 -4.55
N LYS A 174 -18.29 12.96 -5.70
CA LYS A 174 -19.29 12.20 -6.46
C LYS A 174 -18.75 10.84 -6.92
N ASN A 175 -19.60 9.80 -6.93
CA ASN A 175 -19.22 8.43 -7.31
C ASN A 175 -18.51 8.35 -8.67
N ASP A 176 -19.02 9.02 -9.71
CA ASP A 176 -18.40 9.00 -11.04
C ASP A 176 -16.95 9.53 -11.02
N LYS A 177 -16.70 10.57 -10.21
CA LYS A 177 -15.36 11.15 -10.03
C LYS A 177 -14.49 10.24 -9.18
N LYS A 178 -15.08 9.57 -8.19
CA LYS A 178 -14.39 8.63 -7.29
C LYS A 178 -13.78 7.47 -8.05
N GLU A 179 -14.48 6.93 -9.06
CA GLU A 179 -13.94 5.86 -9.92
C GLU A 179 -12.71 6.34 -10.70
N THR A 180 -12.79 7.51 -11.36
CA THR A 180 -11.64 8.07 -12.08
C THR A 180 -10.44 8.35 -11.16
N LEU A 181 -10.67 8.81 -9.93
CA LEU A 181 -9.61 9.04 -8.96
C LEU A 181 -9.00 7.71 -8.48
N LYS A 182 -9.82 6.67 -8.31
CA LYS A 182 -9.37 5.32 -7.97
C LYS A 182 -8.41 4.77 -9.03
N ASP A 183 -8.80 4.82 -10.30
CA ASP A 183 -7.97 4.36 -11.42
C ASP A 183 -6.61 5.08 -11.43
N ARG A 184 -6.62 6.39 -11.21
CA ARG A 184 -5.37 7.18 -11.12
C ARG A 184 -4.50 6.76 -9.95
N LEU A 185 -5.09 6.48 -8.78
CA LEU A 185 -4.34 6.00 -7.63
C LEU A 185 -3.72 4.62 -7.88
N GLU A 186 -4.47 3.70 -8.51
CA GLU A 186 -4.01 2.36 -8.85
C GLU A 186 -2.82 2.40 -9.81
N ILE A 187 -2.93 3.15 -10.91
CA ILE A 187 -1.83 3.33 -11.88
C ILE A 187 -0.55 3.81 -11.19
N ILE A 188 -0.63 4.80 -10.29
CA ILE A 188 0.54 5.35 -9.59
C ILE A 188 1.09 4.36 -8.55
N ARG A 189 0.23 3.61 -7.88
CA ARG A 189 0.63 2.56 -6.94
C ARG A 189 1.29 1.38 -7.65
N GLU A 190 0.90 1.07 -8.88
CA GLU A 190 1.54 0.04 -9.70
C GLU A 190 2.93 0.46 -10.19
N LEU A 191 3.13 1.74 -10.52
CA LEU A 191 4.46 2.26 -10.86
C LEU A 191 5.42 2.24 -9.66
N PHE A 192 4.94 2.62 -8.48
CA PHE A 192 5.73 2.60 -7.25
C PHE A 192 5.01 1.79 -6.16
N PRO A 193 5.07 0.45 -6.24
CA PRO A 193 4.42 -0.42 -5.26
C PRO A 193 5.17 -0.33 -3.93
N GLN A 194 4.42 -0.11 -2.85
CA GLN A 194 5.01 0.00 -1.52
C GLN A 194 5.22 -1.39 -0.94
N LYS A 195 6.46 -1.86 -1.00
CA LYS A 195 6.88 -3.19 -0.55
C LYS A 195 7.79 -3.05 0.66
N ILE A 196 7.18 -3.03 1.84
CA ILE A 196 7.89 -2.94 3.12
C ILE A 196 7.80 -4.31 3.82
N LEU A 197 8.94 -4.89 4.16
CA LEU A 197 9.06 -6.15 4.89
C LEU A 197 9.57 -5.90 6.31
N GLU A 198 8.85 -6.41 7.30
CA GLU A 198 9.24 -6.36 8.70
C GLU A 198 9.51 -7.79 9.21
N PRO A 199 10.76 -8.27 9.13
CA PRO A 199 11.11 -9.56 9.71
C PRO A 199 11.11 -9.49 11.24
N GLU A 200 11.07 -10.66 11.88
CA GLU A 200 11.13 -10.75 13.34
C GLU A 200 12.34 -10.01 13.93
N SER A 201 12.14 -9.44 15.13
CA SER A 201 13.18 -8.69 15.83
C SER A 201 14.44 -9.53 16.04
N ILE A 202 15.61 -8.93 15.82
CA ILE A 202 16.90 -9.60 15.99
C ILE A 202 17.09 -9.91 17.49
N ASN A 203 17.36 -11.17 17.81
CA ASN A 203 17.82 -11.58 19.14
C ASN A 203 19.33 -11.40 19.19
N ASN A 204 19.79 -10.34 19.85
CA ASN A 204 21.18 -10.23 20.28
C ASN A 204 21.35 -10.83 21.68
#